data_AF-A0A7C4RQ11-F1
#
_entry.id   AF-A0A7C4RQ11-F1
#
_cell.length_a   1.000
_cell.length_b   1.000
_cell.length_c   1.000
_cell.angle_alpha   90.00
_cell.angle_beta   90.00
_cell.angle_gamma   90.00
#
_symmetry.space_group_name_H-M   'P 1'
#
loop_
_entity.id
_entity.type
_entity.pdbx_description
1 polymer ?
#
loop_
_entity_poly.entity_id
_entity_poly.type
_entity_poly.pdbx_seq_one_letter_code
_entity_poly.pdbx_strand_id
1 'polypeptide(L)'
;MERLLRSSLAFSPYVILSSLWVIFEFMQDRGFLSIPFSFFKDLSAPWLSIGVALYSHPLRYIASLLGVWGLSFLILVVGSLIHYLLLRKRVVLLIVLISLLISLDFSPKPTYQVSPGVRIGMVQPSLSEDRRNLPTAALSRNTRLSGILFFQKSLDLIIWPVSYVKTDFFSDSAERYISNFAKEYHCYILAGIDDDEEGGISFYSLSGEVKVSFKSLYAVPSLKELLNLGFVGRSVERTIKTDKFSFAPLKGVEIGHPFLSRRFALEGCHFLVGIQEDFLREILWANAIIRSLETGLYFVLSSNYGPSSFISPNGGSKSTSAFTPSTLFGEVPLTSYKTPFVKLGYYWPLSLGFLIFVDYLLKFRDSRFNLF
;
A
#
# COMPACT_ATOMS: atom_id res chain seq x y z
N MET A 1 -5.16 30.58 35.99
CA MET A 1 -6.03 29.67 35.22
C MET A 1 -6.39 30.24 33.85
N GLU A 2 -6.87 31.49 33.74
CA GLU A 2 -7.19 32.15 32.46
C GLU A 2 -6.06 32.20 31.42
N ARG A 3 -4.80 32.42 31.85
CA ARG A 3 -3.65 32.49 30.93
C ARG A 3 -3.35 31.14 30.26
N LEU A 4 -3.54 30.04 31.00
CA LEU A 4 -3.43 28.67 30.49
C LEU A 4 -4.61 28.34 29.55
N LEU A 5 -5.84 28.73 29.93
CA LEU A 5 -7.03 28.62 29.09
C LEU A 5 -6.85 29.36 27.75
N ARG A 6 -6.42 30.63 27.76
CA ARG A 6 -6.11 31.41 26.55
C ARG A 6 -5.00 30.78 25.69
N SER A 7 -3.99 30.18 26.32
CA SER A 7 -2.93 29.48 25.56
C SER A 7 -3.40 28.17 24.94
N SER A 8 -4.30 27.43 25.60
CA SER A 8 -4.90 26.19 25.09
C SER A 8 -5.87 26.45 23.93
N LEU A 9 -6.66 27.53 24.01
CA LEU A 9 -7.53 27.99 22.93
C LEU A 9 -6.75 28.41 21.68
N ALA A 10 -5.52 28.92 21.83
CA ALA A 10 -4.68 29.34 20.71
C ALA A 10 -4.04 28.17 19.94
N PHE A 11 -3.88 26.98 20.55
CA PHE A 11 -3.33 25.80 19.88
C PHE A 11 -4.41 24.93 19.22
N SER A 12 -5.65 25.05 19.69
CA SER A 12 -6.77 24.24 19.22
C SER A 12 -7.03 24.26 17.70
N PRO A 13 -6.91 25.40 16.98
CA PRO A 13 -7.12 25.43 15.53
C PRO A 13 -6.18 24.50 14.75
N TYR A 14 -4.95 24.32 15.22
CA TYR A 14 -3.95 23.46 14.58
C TYR A 14 -4.31 21.99 14.64
N VAL A 15 -4.83 21.55 15.79
CA VAL A 15 -5.25 20.16 15.96
C VAL A 15 -6.53 19.88 15.18
N ILE A 16 -7.45 20.85 15.12
CA ILE A 16 -8.64 20.78 14.28
C ILE A 16 -8.25 20.66 12.80
N LEU A 17 -7.33 21.51 12.32
CA LEU A 17 -6.83 21.44 10.94
C LEU A 17 -6.23 20.06 10.62
N SER A 18 -5.40 19.54 11.53
CA SER A 18 -4.77 18.22 11.37
C SER A 18 -5.81 17.10 11.32
N SER A 19 -6.86 17.22 12.12
CA SER A 19 -7.97 16.26 12.15
C SER A 19 -8.82 16.31 10.88
N LEU A 20 -9.14 17.51 10.41
CA LEU A 20 -9.88 17.73 9.16
C LEU A 20 -9.11 17.20 7.96
N TRP A 21 -7.78 17.35 7.93
CA TRP A 21 -6.95 16.79 6.88
C TRP A 21 -6.98 15.27 6.86
N VAL A 22 -6.93 14.62 8.02
CA VAL A 22 -7.04 13.16 8.11
C VAL A 22 -8.41 12.67 7.65
N ILE A 23 -9.48 13.38 8.00
CA ILE A 23 -10.82 13.10 7.49
C ILE A 23 -10.85 13.25 5.96
N PHE A 24 -10.19 14.28 5.41
CA PHE A 24 -10.06 14.47 3.98
C PHE A 24 -9.32 13.29 3.30
N GLU A 25 -8.15 12.88 3.80
CA GLU A 25 -7.41 11.71 3.25
C GLU A 25 -8.22 10.41 3.39
N PHE A 26 -8.96 10.23 4.49
CA PHE A 26 -9.87 9.10 4.67
C PHE A 26 -10.99 9.11 3.63
N MET A 27 -11.65 10.26 3.42
CA MET A 27 -12.72 10.38 2.43
C MET A 27 -12.20 10.21 1.00
N GLN A 28 -10.97 10.63 0.73
CA GLN A 28 -10.28 10.42 -0.54
C GLN A 28 -10.08 8.93 -0.80
N ASP A 29 -9.45 8.18 0.12
CA ASP A 29 -9.22 6.73 -0.01
C ASP A 29 -10.51 5.92 -0.21
N ARG A 30 -11.59 6.35 0.44
CA ARG A 30 -12.90 5.69 0.36
C ARG A 30 -13.69 6.03 -0.91
N GLY A 31 -13.19 6.94 -1.75
CA GLY A 31 -13.92 7.42 -2.91
C GLY A 31 -15.17 8.24 -2.56
N PHE A 32 -15.26 8.80 -1.35
CA PHE A 32 -16.38 9.68 -0.98
C PHE A 32 -16.31 11.03 -1.69
N LEU A 33 -15.10 11.53 -1.96
CA LEU A 33 -14.89 12.80 -2.67
C LEU A 33 -15.17 12.71 -4.18
N SER A 34 -15.29 11.50 -4.73
CA SER A 34 -15.73 11.27 -6.12
C SER A 34 -17.26 11.34 -6.31
N ILE A 35 -18.05 11.43 -5.24
CA ILE A 35 -19.53 11.38 -5.31
C ILE A 35 -20.15 12.69 -5.86
N PRO A 36 -19.68 13.91 -5.51
CA PRO A 36 -20.23 15.14 -6.07
C PRO A 36 -19.57 15.57 -7.39
N PHE A 37 -18.41 15.00 -7.76
CA PHE A 37 -17.64 15.42 -8.92
C PHE A 37 -17.06 14.19 -9.64
N SER A 38 -17.82 13.66 -10.60
CA SER A 38 -17.41 12.57 -11.50
C SER A 38 -16.05 12.85 -12.17
N PHE A 39 -15.70 14.13 -12.36
CA PHE A 39 -14.42 14.61 -12.90
C PHE A 39 -13.19 14.37 -12.00
N PHE A 40 -13.36 14.14 -10.69
CA PHE A 40 -12.25 13.90 -9.74
C PHE A 40 -12.09 12.42 -9.36
N LYS A 41 -12.70 11.47 -10.10
CA LYS A 41 -12.55 10.04 -9.80
C LYS A 41 -11.09 9.57 -9.96
N ASP A 42 -10.29 10.18 -10.83
CA ASP A 42 -8.84 9.92 -10.89
C ASP A 42 -8.08 10.45 -9.66
N LEU A 43 -8.64 11.39 -8.89
CA LEU A 43 -8.11 11.80 -7.58
C LEU A 43 -8.54 10.86 -6.44
N SER A 44 -9.45 9.90 -6.68
CA SER A 44 -9.97 8.98 -5.66
C SER A 44 -9.04 7.82 -5.31
N ALA A 45 -7.88 7.70 -5.96
CA ALA A 45 -6.82 6.89 -5.40
C ALA A 45 -6.13 7.66 -4.24
N PRO A 46 -5.62 6.98 -3.21
CA PRO A 46 -4.94 7.57 -2.06
C PRO A 46 -3.53 8.05 -2.47
N TRP A 47 -3.50 8.96 -3.44
CA TRP A 47 -2.30 9.58 -3.96
C TRP A 47 -1.70 10.49 -2.90
N LEU A 48 -0.37 10.41 -2.73
CA LEU A 48 0.41 11.40 -2.00
C LEU A 48 -0.08 11.71 -0.57
N SER A 49 -0.69 10.72 0.11
CA SER A 49 -0.97 10.85 1.55
C SER A 49 0.30 11.30 2.26
N ILE A 50 0.19 12.37 3.05
CA ILE A 50 1.36 13.02 3.64
C ILE A 50 2.09 12.03 4.57
N GLY A 51 1.36 11.11 5.19
CA GLY A 51 1.91 10.03 6.00
C GLY A 51 2.92 9.13 5.25
N VAL A 52 2.75 8.93 3.94
CA VAL A 52 3.69 8.16 3.12
C VAL A 52 5.04 8.85 2.98
N ALA A 53 5.11 10.18 3.15
CA ALA A 53 6.38 10.91 3.11
C ALA A 53 7.37 10.44 4.19
N LEU A 54 6.88 9.80 5.26
CA LEU A 54 7.72 9.21 6.29
C LEU A 54 8.25 7.82 5.93
N TYR A 55 8.04 7.26 4.74
CA TYR A 55 8.43 5.87 4.41
C TYR A 55 9.91 5.55 4.68
N SER A 56 10.81 6.52 4.54
CA SER A 56 12.25 6.39 4.83
C SER A 56 12.61 6.88 6.24
N HIS A 57 11.70 7.61 6.89
CA HIS A 57 11.92 8.20 8.20
C HIS A 57 11.65 7.18 9.32
N PRO A 58 12.41 7.21 10.43
CA PRO A 58 12.23 6.28 11.56
C PRO A 58 10.83 6.27 12.16
N LEU A 59 10.16 7.43 12.16
CA LEU A 59 8.77 7.55 12.63
C LEU A 59 7.76 6.69 11.84
N ARG A 60 8.13 6.11 10.69
CA ARG A 60 7.29 5.18 9.93
C ARG A 60 6.77 4.00 10.75
N TYR A 61 7.50 3.56 11.77
CA TYR A 61 7.07 2.43 12.62
C TYR A 61 5.76 2.72 13.35
N ILE A 62 5.43 3.99 13.55
CA ILE A 62 4.14 4.42 14.11
C ILE A 62 2.98 3.96 13.22
N ALA A 63 3.19 3.70 11.92
CA ALA A 63 2.16 3.12 11.05
C ALA A 63 1.63 1.76 11.52
N SER A 64 2.44 0.96 12.23
CA SER A 64 1.98 -0.30 12.83
C SER A 64 0.94 -0.11 13.93
N LEU A 65 0.93 1.07 14.55
CA LEU A 65 -0.02 1.46 15.59
C LEU A 65 -1.19 2.23 14.98
N LEU A 66 -0.84 3.22 14.16
CA LEU A 66 -1.69 4.33 13.79
C LEU A 66 -1.93 4.44 12.28
N GLY A 67 -1.43 3.51 11.47
CA GLY A 67 -1.54 3.59 10.02
C GLY A 67 -0.96 4.85 9.39
N VAL A 68 -1.13 4.95 8.08
CA VAL A 68 -0.70 6.11 7.29
C VAL A 68 -1.42 7.39 7.72
N TRP A 69 -2.70 7.32 8.05
CA TRP A 69 -3.46 8.50 8.48
C TRP A 69 -3.01 9.04 9.84
N GLY A 70 -2.52 8.17 10.72
CA GLY A 70 -1.85 8.60 11.94
C GLY A 70 -0.52 9.27 11.71
N LEU A 71 0.22 8.82 10.71
CA LEU A 71 1.41 9.51 10.26
C LEU A 71 1.06 10.89 9.70
N SER A 72 0.02 11.01 8.87
CA SER A 72 -0.48 12.30 8.36
C SER A 72 -0.85 13.24 9.50
N PHE A 73 -1.62 12.74 10.49
CA PHE A 73 -1.95 13.50 11.70
C PHE A 73 -0.71 14.00 12.44
N LEU A 74 0.25 13.10 12.66
CA LEU A 74 1.49 13.40 13.38
C LEU A 74 2.29 14.49 12.67
N ILE A 75 2.46 14.38 11.35
CA ILE A 75 3.19 15.37 10.55
C ILE A 75 2.54 16.75 10.69
N LEU A 76 1.22 16.82 10.57
CA LEU A 76 0.49 18.09 10.63
C LEU A 76 0.48 18.71 12.03
N VAL A 77 0.28 17.90 13.08
CA VAL A 77 0.31 18.39 14.47
C VAL A 77 1.72 18.84 14.86
N VAL A 78 2.76 18.08 14.50
CA VAL A 78 4.15 18.44 14.78
C VAL A 78 4.56 19.69 13.99
N GLY A 79 4.24 19.76 12.70
CA GLY A 79 4.51 20.95 11.88
C GLY A 79 3.81 22.19 12.41
N SER A 80 2.55 22.03 12.83
CA SER A 80 1.78 23.10 13.47
C SER A 80 2.36 23.52 14.82
N LEU A 81 2.82 22.57 15.63
CA LEU A 81 3.46 22.86 16.92
C LEU A 81 4.78 23.60 16.72
N ILE A 82 5.61 23.20 15.76
CA ILE A 82 6.83 23.92 15.39
C ILE A 82 6.49 25.35 14.99
N HIS A 83 5.52 25.54 14.10
CA HIS A 83 5.08 26.87 13.66
C HIS A 83 4.59 27.73 14.84
N TYR A 84 3.75 27.17 15.72
CA TYR A 84 3.27 27.86 16.92
C TYR A 84 4.42 28.27 17.85
N LEU A 85 5.38 27.37 18.11
CA LEU A 85 6.52 27.64 18.98
C LEU A 85 7.43 28.73 18.40
N LEU A 86 7.63 28.76 17.08
CA LEU A 86 8.37 29.82 16.38
C LEU A 86 7.69 31.19 16.51
N LEU A 87 6.37 31.26 16.24
CA LEU A 87 5.61 32.52 16.38
C LEU A 87 5.64 33.07 17.81
N ARG A 88 5.64 32.18 18.82
CA ARG A 88 5.71 32.55 20.23
C ARG A 88 7.14 32.70 20.74
N LYS A 89 8.15 32.57 19.87
CA LYS A 89 9.58 32.62 20.20
C LYS A 89 9.97 31.68 21.36
N ARG A 90 9.32 30.52 21.45
CA ARG A 90 9.53 29.50 22.50
C ARG A 90 10.64 28.52 22.10
N VAL A 91 11.84 29.04 21.88
CA VAL A 91 12.97 28.28 21.29
C VAL A 91 13.37 27.06 22.12
N VAL A 92 13.34 27.15 23.46
CA VAL A 92 13.67 26.02 24.34
C VAL A 92 12.71 24.83 24.12
N LEU A 93 11.40 25.09 24.03
CA LEU A 93 10.42 24.04 23.77
C LEU A 93 10.57 23.45 22.36
N LEU A 94 10.97 24.27 21.39
CA LEU A 94 11.27 23.80 20.04
C LEU A 94 12.48 22.86 20.03
N ILE A 95 13.54 23.20 20.75
CA ILE A 95 14.72 22.33 20.91
C ILE A 95 14.32 21.01 21.56
N VAL A 96 13.55 21.05 22.66
CA VAL A 96 13.05 19.84 23.34
C VAL A 96 12.22 18.97 22.38
N LEU A 97 11.32 19.57 21.59
CA LEU A 97 10.52 18.85 20.61
C LEU A 97 11.40 18.17 19.56
N ILE A 98 12.37 18.90 18.99
CA ILE A 98 13.28 18.35 17.98
C ILE A 98 14.13 17.22 18.57
N SER A 99 14.67 17.40 19.78
CA SER A 99 15.42 16.35 20.50
C SER A 99 14.57 15.11 20.75
N LEU A 100 13.29 15.26 21.09
CA LEU A 100 12.37 14.14 21.26
C LEU A 100 12.14 13.39 19.94
N LEU A 101 11.91 14.11 18.84
CA LEU A 101 11.69 13.51 17.52
C LEU A 101 12.92 12.73 17.05
N ILE A 102 14.13 13.25 17.31
CA ILE A 102 15.40 12.55 17.03
C ILE A 102 15.55 11.31 17.94
N SER A 103 15.14 11.40 19.20
CA SER A 103 15.26 10.27 20.14
C SER A 103 14.37 9.08 19.76
N LEU A 104 13.24 9.33 19.09
CA LEU A 104 12.34 8.27 18.61
C LEU A 104 12.97 7.39 17.52
N ASP A 105 14.05 7.84 16.88
CA ASP A 105 14.83 7.09 15.89
C ASP A 105 15.43 5.79 16.47
N PHE A 106 15.70 5.78 17.78
CA PHE A 106 16.30 4.63 18.47
C PHE A 106 15.29 3.58 18.93
N SER A 107 14.01 3.71 18.59
CA SER A 107 12.99 2.75 19.03
C SER A 107 13.26 1.35 18.43
N PRO A 108 13.18 0.28 19.24
CA PRO A 108 13.44 -1.08 18.77
C PRO A 108 12.46 -1.46 17.66
N LYS A 109 13.00 -2.01 16.57
CA LYS A 109 12.19 -2.47 15.44
C LYS A 109 11.34 -3.66 15.88
N PRO A 110 10.06 -3.72 15.48
CA PRO A 110 9.23 -4.89 15.78
C PRO A 110 9.89 -6.15 15.19
N THR A 111 10.06 -7.16 16.03
CA THR A 111 10.59 -8.48 15.64
C THR A 111 9.43 -9.43 15.50
N TYR A 112 9.36 -10.14 14.38
CA TYR A 112 8.26 -11.04 14.06
C TYR A 112 8.77 -12.49 14.12
N GLN A 113 7.94 -13.41 14.62
CA GLN A 113 8.27 -14.83 14.62
C GLN A 113 8.33 -15.37 13.18
N VAL A 114 9.39 -16.12 12.89
CA VAL A 114 9.69 -16.64 11.55
C VAL A 114 9.32 -18.13 11.53
N SER A 115 8.30 -18.49 10.75
CA SER A 115 8.02 -19.88 10.35
C SER A 115 8.77 -20.20 9.05
N PRO A 116 8.92 -21.48 8.64
CA PRO A 116 9.44 -21.84 7.33
C PRO A 116 8.76 -21.00 6.24
N GLY A 117 9.55 -20.38 5.37
CA GLY A 117 9.03 -19.39 4.43
C GLY A 117 8.65 -19.98 3.08
N VAL A 118 7.88 -19.20 2.33
CA VAL A 118 7.56 -19.48 0.93
C VAL A 118 8.73 -19.02 0.08
N ARG A 119 9.25 -19.89 -0.79
CA ARG A 119 10.34 -19.54 -1.72
C ARG A 119 9.75 -18.84 -2.93
N ILE A 120 9.93 -17.53 -3.01
CA ILE A 120 9.33 -16.69 -4.04
C ILE A 120 10.41 -16.18 -4.99
N GLY A 121 10.15 -16.34 -6.29
CA GLY A 121 10.91 -15.73 -7.37
C GLY A 121 10.15 -14.58 -8.01
N MET A 122 10.81 -13.47 -8.28
CA MET A 122 10.29 -12.38 -9.09
C MET A 122 11.16 -12.18 -10.33
N VAL A 123 10.52 -11.95 -11.47
CA VAL A 123 11.21 -11.55 -12.70
C VAL A 123 10.95 -10.08 -12.99
N GLN A 124 11.98 -9.37 -13.44
CA GLN A 124 11.90 -7.97 -13.85
C GLN A 124 12.35 -7.89 -15.32
N PRO A 125 11.42 -7.89 -16.28
CA PRO A 125 11.72 -7.95 -17.71
C PRO A 125 12.45 -6.72 -18.23
N SER A 126 12.14 -5.54 -17.67
CA SER A 126 12.55 -4.23 -18.14
C SER A 126 12.28 -4.04 -19.63
N LEU A 127 11.07 -4.40 -20.07
CA LEU A 127 10.63 -4.27 -21.46
C LEU A 127 10.02 -2.90 -21.71
N SER A 128 10.33 -2.33 -22.88
CA SER A 128 9.63 -1.14 -23.40
C SER A 128 8.14 -1.41 -23.54
N GLU A 129 7.30 -0.37 -23.46
CA GLU A 129 5.84 -0.50 -23.53
C GLU A 129 5.37 -1.27 -24.79
N ASP A 130 5.89 -0.91 -25.96
CA ASP A 130 5.61 -1.62 -27.22
C ASP A 130 5.92 -3.12 -27.15
N ARG A 131 7.03 -3.49 -26.49
CA ARG A 131 7.46 -4.89 -26.37
C ARG A 131 6.72 -5.62 -25.25
N ARG A 132 6.32 -4.92 -24.20
CA ARG A 132 5.50 -5.46 -23.12
C ARG A 132 4.11 -5.83 -23.64
N ASN A 133 3.58 -5.07 -24.59
CA ASN A 133 2.28 -5.32 -25.20
C ASN A 133 2.29 -6.47 -26.22
N LEU A 134 3.48 -6.93 -26.65
CA LEU A 134 3.65 -8.11 -27.50
C LEU A 134 3.72 -9.40 -26.65
N PRO A 135 2.73 -10.31 -26.73
CA PRO A 135 2.71 -11.52 -25.90
C PRO A 135 3.97 -12.37 -26.02
N THR A 136 4.49 -12.54 -27.24
CA THR A 136 5.69 -13.34 -27.49
C THR A 136 6.94 -12.76 -26.83
N ALA A 137 7.13 -11.43 -26.90
CA ALA A 137 8.30 -10.77 -26.34
C ALA A 137 8.29 -10.81 -24.81
N ALA A 138 7.12 -10.59 -24.21
CA ALA A 138 6.98 -10.57 -22.77
C ALA A 138 6.99 -11.97 -22.15
N LEU A 139 6.30 -12.95 -22.74
CA LEU A 139 6.38 -14.36 -22.32
C LEU A 139 7.82 -14.89 -22.45
N SER A 140 8.48 -14.69 -23.59
CA SER A 140 9.85 -15.19 -23.78
C SER A 140 10.86 -14.58 -22.80
N ARG A 141 10.74 -13.28 -22.49
CA ARG A 141 11.57 -12.62 -21.49
C ARG A 141 11.29 -13.16 -20.08
N ASN A 142 10.02 -13.30 -19.71
CA ASN A 142 9.61 -13.84 -18.41
C ASN A 142 10.11 -15.27 -18.23
N THR A 143 9.93 -16.14 -19.23
CA THR A 143 10.43 -17.53 -19.21
C THR A 143 11.94 -17.57 -19.05
N ARG A 144 12.69 -16.79 -19.84
CA ARG A 144 14.15 -16.77 -19.76
C ARG A 144 14.64 -16.37 -18.37
N LEU A 145 14.04 -15.33 -17.79
CA LEU A 145 14.39 -14.88 -16.43
C LEU A 145 13.97 -15.90 -15.37
N SER A 146 12.83 -16.55 -15.55
CA SER A 146 12.36 -17.63 -14.68
C SER A 146 13.32 -18.81 -14.68
N GLY A 147 13.85 -19.20 -15.85
CA GLY A 147 14.84 -20.27 -15.99
C GLY A 147 16.12 -20.01 -15.17
N ILE A 148 16.57 -18.75 -15.09
CA ILE A 148 17.71 -18.37 -14.24
C ILE A 148 17.42 -18.64 -12.76
N LEU A 149 16.20 -18.35 -12.30
CA LEU A 149 15.81 -18.60 -10.91
C LEU A 149 15.74 -20.10 -10.61
N PHE A 150 15.11 -20.89 -11.49
CA PHE A 150 14.98 -22.34 -11.31
C PHE A 150 16.33 -23.07 -11.37
N PHE A 151 17.30 -22.55 -12.13
CA PHE A 151 18.66 -23.10 -12.13
C PHE A 151 19.36 -22.91 -10.77
N GLN A 152 19.01 -21.86 -10.02
CA GLN A 152 19.67 -21.54 -8.76
C GLN A 152 18.96 -22.13 -7.53
N LYS A 153 17.63 -22.18 -7.55
CA LYS A 153 16.78 -22.54 -6.40
C LYS A 153 15.47 -23.16 -6.88
N SER A 154 14.92 -24.08 -6.08
CA SER A 154 13.51 -24.49 -6.23
C SER A 154 12.59 -23.39 -5.71
N LEU A 155 11.51 -23.10 -6.43
CA LEU A 155 10.53 -22.07 -6.10
C LEU A 155 9.18 -22.71 -5.76
N ASP A 156 8.45 -22.10 -4.82
CA ASP A 156 7.05 -22.44 -4.54
C ASP A 156 6.11 -21.51 -5.32
N LEU A 157 6.47 -20.24 -5.50
CA LEU A 157 5.72 -19.24 -6.25
C LEU A 157 6.66 -18.41 -7.11
N ILE A 158 6.29 -18.17 -8.36
CA ILE A 158 6.93 -17.18 -9.23
C ILE A 158 5.94 -16.07 -9.59
N ILE A 159 6.41 -14.83 -9.53
CA ILE A 159 5.60 -13.65 -9.85
C ILE A 159 6.14 -13.07 -11.14
N TRP A 160 5.27 -13.05 -12.14
CA TRP A 160 5.49 -12.31 -13.37
C TRP A 160 4.78 -10.97 -13.23
N PRO A 161 5.49 -9.84 -13.44
CA PRO A 161 4.82 -8.55 -13.57
C PRO A 161 3.91 -8.61 -14.80
N VAL A 162 3.22 -7.52 -15.11
CA VAL A 162 2.32 -7.50 -16.25
C VAL A 162 3.01 -8.07 -17.50
N SER A 163 2.41 -9.14 -18.01
CA SER A 163 3.02 -10.11 -18.90
C SER A 163 2.61 -9.91 -20.35
N TYR A 164 1.48 -9.26 -20.66
CA TYR A 164 1.06 -8.86 -22.01
C TYR A 164 -0.30 -8.17 -21.98
N VAL A 165 -0.68 -7.50 -23.07
CA VAL A 165 -2.06 -7.04 -23.32
C VAL A 165 -2.82 -8.16 -24.04
N LYS A 166 -3.96 -8.55 -23.47
CA LYS A 166 -4.87 -9.58 -23.95
C LYS A 166 -5.57 -9.03 -25.19
N THR A 167 -4.94 -9.23 -26.34
CA THR A 167 -5.60 -9.07 -27.63
C THR A 167 -6.32 -10.36 -27.98
N ASP A 168 -7.52 -10.27 -28.56
CA ASP A 168 -8.40 -11.41 -28.86
C ASP A 168 -7.70 -12.56 -29.64
N PHE A 169 -6.65 -12.25 -30.41
CA PHE A 169 -5.96 -13.21 -31.26
C PHE A 169 -4.93 -14.09 -30.55
N PHE A 170 -4.34 -13.66 -29.43
CA PHE A 170 -3.21 -14.39 -28.80
C PHE A 170 -3.43 -14.79 -27.35
N SER A 171 -4.54 -14.36 -26.75
CA SER A 171 -4.92 -14.60 -25.37
C SER A 171 -4.85 -16.08 -24.96
N ASP A 172 -5.55 -16.95 -25.69
CA ASP A 172 -5.61 -18.39 -25.43
C ASP A 172 -4.24 -19.07 -25.50
N SER A 173 -3.40 -18.64 -26.45
CA SER A 173 -2.07 -19.21 -26.64
C SER A 173 -1.14 -18.89 -25.47
N ALA A 174 -1.27 -17.67 -24.93
CA ALA A 174 -0.45 -17.17 -23.84
C ALA A 174 -0.86 -17.81 -22.50
N GLU A 175 -2.16 -17.92 -22.22
CA GLU A 175 -2.66 -18.59 -21.02
C GLU A 175 -2.29 -20.09 -21.00
N ARG A 176 -2.39 -20.78 -22.15
CA ARG A 176 -1.93 -22.18 -22.28
C ARG A 176 -0.42 -22.32 -22.06
N TYR A 177 0.36 -21.36 -22.55
CA TYR A 177 1.80 -21.35 -22.35
C TYR A 177 2.15 -21.22 -20.86
N ILE A 178 1.53 -20.29 -20.14
CA ILE A 178 1.74 -20.10 -18.70
C ILE A 178 1.26 -21.34 -17.92
N SER A 179 0.11 -21.91 -18.29
CA SER A 179 -0.42 -23.15 -17.72
C SER A 179 0.57 -24.32 -17.85
N ASN A 180 1.15 -24.50 -19.03
CA ASN A 180 2.14 -25.55 -19.27
C ASN A 180 3.43 -25.30 -18.50
N PHE A 181 3.88 -24.04 -18.42
CA PHE A 181 5.04 -23.67 -17.61
C PHE A 181 4.83 -23.99 -16.12
N ALA A 182 3.64 -23.71 -15.57
CA ALA A 182 3.31 -24.05 -14.18
C ALA A 182 3.36 -25.56 -13.91
N LYS A 183 2.86 -26.37 -14.86
CA LYS A 183 2.90 -27.84 -14.80
C LYS A 183 4.33 -28.38 -14.87
N GLU A 184 5.10 -27.91 -15.85
CA GLU A 184 6.46 -28.39 -16.11
C GLU A 184 7.40 -28.14 -14.93
N TYR A 185 7.34 -26.94 -14.36
CA TYR A 185 8.19 -26.54 -13.23
C TYR A 185 7.55 -26.83 -11.86
N HIS A 186 6.34 -27.39 -11.83
CA HIS A 186 5.56 -27.70 -10.63
C HIS A 186 5.58 -26.54 -9.61
N CYS A 187 5.26 -25.34 -10.09
CA CYS A 187 5.37 -24.07 -9.36
C CYS A 187 4.12 -23.22 -9.57
N TYR A 188 3.67 -22.53 -8.52
CA TYR A 188 2.57 -21.57 -8.65
C TYR A 188 3.04 -20.33 -9.44
N ILE A 189 2.17 -19.78 -10.28
CA ILE A 189 2.46 -18.56 -11.03
C ILE A 189 1.41 -17.50 -10.73
N LEU A 190 1.86 -16.31 -10.34
CA LEU A 190 1.03 -15.11 -10.35
C LEU A 190 1.47 -14.24 -11.52
N ALA A 191 0.61 -14.08 -12.53
CA ALA A 191 0.90 -13.28 -13.70
C ALA A 191 -0.04 -12.07 -13.78
N GLY A 192 0.52 -10.88 -13.94
CA GLY A 192 -0.26 -9.72 -14.37
C GLY A 192 -0.62 -9.87 -15.85
N ILE A 193 -1.87 -9.64 -16.22
CA ILE A 193 -2.33 -9.70 -17.62
C ILE A 193 -3.12 -8.42 -17.87
N ASP A 194 -2.70 -7.58 -18.80
CA ASP A 194 -3.51 -6.41 -19.18
C ASP A 194 -4.61 -6.89 -20.15
N ASP A 195 -5.83 -6.39 -20.01
CA ASP A 195 -7.00 -6.66 -20.87
C ASP A 195 -7.62 -5.29 -21.13
N ASP A 196 -8.08 -5.03 -22.36
CA ASP A 196 -8.08 -3.74 -23.10
C ASP A 196 -8.58 -2.47 -22.37
N GLU A 197 -9.14 -2.54 -21.16
CA GLU A 197 -9.46 -1.35 -20.35
C GLU A 197 -9.07 -1.43 -18.85
N GLU A 198 -8.82 -2.61 -18.26
CA GLU A 198 -8.80 -2.73 -16.78
C GLU A 198 -7.73 -3.63 -16.19
N GLY A 199 -7.01 -4.38 -17.05
CA GLY A 199 -5.93 -5.31 -16.72
C GLY A 199 -6.10 -6.17 -15.45
N GLY A 200 -6.13 -7.48 -15.61
CA GLY A 200 -6.23 -8.44 -14.53
C GLY A 200 -4.93 -8.97 -13.93
N ILE A 201 -5.12 -9.86 -12.94
CA ILE A 201 -4.12 -10.75 -12.36
C ILE A 201 -4.69 -12.16 -12.45
N SER A 202 -3.90 -13.10 -12.97
CA SER A 202 -4.26 -14.52 -13.04
C SER A 202 -3.31 -15.36 -12.20
N PHE A 203 -3.88 -16.29 -11.43
CA PHE A 203 -3.15 -17.22 -10.59
C PHE A 203 -3.30 -18.65 -11.12
N TYR A 204 -2.16 -19.27 -11.43
CA TYR A 204 -2.05 -20.62 -11.98
C TYR A 204 -1.58 -21.58 -10.91
N SER A 205 -2.27 -22.72 -10.80
CA SER A 205 -1.95 -23.80 -9.88
C SER A 205 -0.83 -24.72 -10.41
N LEU A 206 -0.38 -25.67 -9.57
CA LEU A 206 0.63 -26.67 -9.94
C LEU A 206 0.18 -27.58 -11.08
N SER A 207 -1.14 -27.81 -11.23
CA SER A 207 -1.72 -28.52 -12.36
C SER A 207 -1.91 -27.61 -13.58
N GLY A 208 -1.44 -26.36 -13.54
CA GLY A 208 -1.61 -25.36 -14.60
C GLY A 208 -3.02 -24.81 -14.75
N GLU A 209 -3.99 -25.24 -13.93
CA GLU A 209 -5.34 -24.68 -13.94
C GLU A 209 -5.32 -23.25 -13.40
N VAL A 210 -6.03 -22.35 -14.07
CA VAL A 210 -6.28 -20.99 -13.58
C VAL A 210 -7.24 -21.11 -12.40
N LYS A 211 -6.71 -20.94 -11.19
CA LYS A 211 -7.54 -21.01 -9.97
C LYS A 211 -8.34 -19.75 -9.77
N VAL A 212 -7.75 -18.58 -10.06
CA VAL A 212 -8.46 -17.31 -9.94
C VAL A 212 -7.94 -16.29 -10.95
N SER A 213 -8.86 -15.52 -11.52
CA SER A 213 -8.56 -14.32 -12.31
C SER A 213 -9.38 -13.17 -11.77
N PHE A 214 -8.73 -12.03 -11.53
CA PHE A 214 -9.38 -10.82 -11.03
C PHE A 214 -9.03 -9.64 -11.92
N LYS A 215 -9.99 -8.75 -12.16
CA LYS A 215 -9.73 -7.41 -12.72
C LYS A 215 -9.34 -6.42 -11.62
N SER A 216 -8.62 -5.34 -11.92
CA SER A 216 -8.36 -4.29 -10.93
C SER A 216 -9.67 -3.68 -10.39
N LEU A 217 -9.79 -3.45 -9.08
CA LEU A 217 -10.95 -2.80 -8.43
C LEU A 217 -11.03 -1.32 -8.74
N TYR A 218 -9.86 -0.72 -8.93
CA TYR A 218 -9.66 0.73 -9.06
C TYR A 218 -8.95 1.01 -10.39
N ALA A 219 -9.29 0.27 -11.45
CA ALA A 219 -8.90 0.64 -12.80
C ALA A 219 -9.38 2.06 -13.11
N VAL A 220 -8.62 2.79 -13.92
CA VAL A 220 -9.07 4.08 -14.49
C VAL A 220 -10.35 3.78 -15.27
N PRO A 221 -11.52 4.30 -14.86
CA PRO A 221 -12.80 3.88 -15.43
C PRO A 221 -12.94 4.43 -16.85
N SER A 222 -13.51 3.64 -17.76
CA SER A 222 -13.95 4.17 -19.05
C SER A 222 -15.12 5.16 -18.88
N LEU A 223 -15.29 6.07 -19.85
CA LEU A 223 -16.34 7.10 -19.86
C LEU A 223 -17.76 6.52 -19.62
N LYS A 224 -17.95 5.24 -19.94
CA LYS A 224 -19.22 4.50 -19.81
C LYS A 224 -19.56 4.14 -18.35
N GLU A 225 -18.56 3.92 -17.50
CA GLU A 225 -18.75 3.68 -16.07
C GLU A 225 -18.89 4.98 -15.25
N LEU A 226 -18.32 6.09 -15.74
CA LEU A 226 -18.43 7.42 -15.14
C LEU A 226 -19.88 7.93 -15.03
N LEU A 227 -20.80 7.38 -15.85
CA LEU A 227 -22.23 7.71 -15.85
C LEU A 227 -23.05 6.82 -14.91
N ASN A 228 -22.51 5.71 -14.41
CA ASN A 228 -23.21 4.82 -13.47
C ASN A 228 -22.82 5.17 -12.03
N LEU A 229 -23.69 5.93 -11.35
CA LEU A 229 -23.60 6.36 -9.94
C LEU A 229 -23.80 5.20 -8.93
N GLY A 230 -23.16 4.06 -9.14
CA GLY A 230 -23.19 2.94 -8.21
C GLY A 230 -22.09 3.07 -7.16
N PHE A 231 -22.45 3.00 -5.88
CA PHE A 231 -21.47 2.79 -4.79
C PHE A 231 -20.62 1.54 -5.10
N VAL A 232 -19.34 1.72 -5.43
CA VAL A 232 -18.39 0.60 -5.57
C VAL A 232 -17.94 0.15 -4.18
N GLY A 233 -18.90 -0.37 -3.41
CA GLY A 233 -18.69 -1.15 -2.20
C GLY A 233 -18.68 -2.63 -2.51
N ARG A 234 -17.99 -3.09 -3.57
CA ARG A 234 -17.90 -4.52 -3.85
C ARG A 234 -16.99 -5.17 -2.82
N SER A 235 -17.58 -6.03 -1.98
CA SER A 235 -16.84 -7.00 -1.18
C SER A 235 -16.16 -7.99 -2.11
N VAL A 236 -14.89 -7.79 -2.42
CA VAL A 236 -14.14 -8.77 -3.22
C VAL A 236 -13.16 -9.47 -2.30
N GLU A 237 -13.52 -10.68 -1.89
CA GLU A 237 -12.59 -11.63 -1.28
C GLU A 237 -11.56 -12.00 -2.35
N ARG A 238 -10.32 -11.51 -2.18
CA ARG A 238 -9.21 -11.74 -3.14
C ARG A 238 -8.04 -12.48 -2.54
N THR A 239 -8.14 -12.89 -1.28
CA THR A 239 -7.11 -13.69 -0.64
C THR A 239 -7.04 -15.05 -1.32
N ILE A 240 -5.95 -15.30 -2.04
CA ILE A 240 -5.64 -16.59 -2.67
C ILE A 240 -5.12 -17.51 -1.58
N LYS A 241 -5.76 -18.68 -1.43
CA LYS A 241 -5.36 -19.71 -0.47
C LYS A 241 -4.87 -20.95 -1.24
N THR A 242 -3.68 -21.42 -0.88
CA THR A 242 -3.11 -22.69 -1.30
C THR A 242 -2.99 -23.61 -0.09
N ASP A 243 -2.58 -24.85 -0.30
CA ASP A 243 -2.39 -25.81 0.79
C ASP A 243 -1.23 -25.43 1.72
N LYS A 244 -0.28 -24.60 1.23
CA LYS A 244 0.94 -24.22 1.97
C LYS A 244 0.93 -22.79 2.49
N PHE A 245 0.30 -21.87 1.76
CA PHE A 245 0.34 -20.44 2.06
C PHE A 245 -0.89 -19.70 1.50
N SER A 246 -1.07 -18.47 1.97
CA SER A 246 -2.12 -17.56 1.47
C SER A 246 -1.54 -16.18 1.25
N PHE A 247 -2.01 -15.49 0.22
CA PHE A 247 -1.57 -14.14 -0.10
C PHE A 247 -2.68 -13.35 -0.76
N ALA A 248 -2.55 -12.03 -0.79
CA ALA A 248 -3.50 -11.17 -1.48
C ALA A 248 -2.79 -10.34 -2.56
N PRO A 249 -3.22 -10.46 -3.83
CA PRO A 249 -2.68 -9.65 -4.92
C PRO A 249 -3.31 -8.25 -4.92
N LEU A 250 -2.48 -7.25 -5.20
CA LEU A 250 -2.81 -5.83 -5.38
C LEU A 250 -2.21 -5.36 -6.70
N LYS A 251 -2.94 -4.62 -7.52
CA LYS A 251 -2.44 -4.07 -8.78
C LYS A 251 -2.42 -2.56 -8.80
N GLY A 252 -1.33 -1.97 -9.30
CA GLY A 252 -1.25 -0.53 -9.56
C GLY A 252 -1.61 0.29 -8.32
N VAL A 253 -2.61 1.14 -8.46
CA VAL A 253 -3.10 2.03 -7.39
C VAL A 253 -3.65 1.29 -6.16
N GLU A 254 -4.09 0.03 -6.29
CA GLU A 254 -4.57 -0.79 -5.17
C GLU A 254 -3.52 -0.92 -4.05
N ILE A 255 -2.24 -0.91 -4.41
CA ILE A 255 -1.10 -0.96 -3.48
C ILE A 255 -1.12 0.24 -2.51
N GLY A 256 -1.65 1.37 -2.96
CA GLY A 256 -1.81 2.59 -2.16
C GLY A 256 -2.92 2.51 -1.11
N HIS A 257 -3.90 1.62 -1.26
CA HIS A 257 -5.08 1.60 -0.39
C HIS A 257 -4.82 0.91 0.96
N PRO A 258 -4.74 1.65 2.09
CA PRO A 258 -4.62 1.06 3.42
C PRO A 258 -5.82 0.20 3.78
N PHE A 259 -7.01 0.49 3.22
CA PHE A 259 -8.22 -0.32 3.40
C PHE A 259 -8.07 -1.75 2.91
N LEU A 260 -7.61 -1.94 1.67
CA LEU A 260 -7.45 -3.27 1.07
C LEU A 260 -6.42 -4.10 1.82
N SER A 261 -5.24 -3.50 2.08
CA SER A 261 -4.15 -4.19 2.77
C SER A 261 -4.55 -4.65 4.18
N ARG A 262 -5.23 -3.79 4.95
CA ARG A 262 -5.76 -4.16 6.27
C ARG A 262 -6.80 -5.26 6.18
N ARG A 263 -7.73 -5.18 5.22
CA ARG A 263 -8.77 -6.19 5.04
C ARG A 263 -8.17 -7.56 4.74
N PHE A 264 -7.20 -7.64 3.83
CA PHE A 264 -6.52 -8.90 3.51
C PHE A 264 -5.76 -9.46 4.72
N ALA A 265 -5.11 -8.60 5.51
CA ALA A 265 -4.52 -9.02 6.77
C ALA A 265 -5.58 -9.59 7.76
N LEU A 266 -6.79 -9.01 7.81
CA LEU A 266 -7.89 -9.53 8.63
C LEU A 266 -8.40 -10.89 8.12
N GLU A 267 -8.48 -11.08 6.80
CA GLU A 267 -8.84 -12.33 6.12
C GLU A 267 -7.80 -13.46 6.33
N GLY A 268 -6.63 -13.14 6.88
CA GLY A 268 -5.59 -14.11 7.23
C GLY A 268 -4.67 -14.44 6.07
N CYS A 269 -4.38 -13.48 5.20
CA CYS A 269 -3.27 -13.62 4.25
C CYS A 269 -1.92 -13.61 5.00
N HIS A 270 -0.96 -14.41 4.54
CA HIS A 270 0.38 -14.48 5.13
C HIS A 270 1.31 -13.40 4.60
N PHE A 271 1.11 -12.96 3.35
CA PHE A 271 1.85 -11.87 2.72
C PHE A 271 1.00 -11.17 1.65
N LEU A 272 1.43 -9.97 1.25
CA LEU A 272 0.84 -9.18 0.18
C LEU A 272 1.71 -9.27 -1.07
N VAL A 273 1.08 -9.26 -2.24
CA VAL A 273 1.79 -9.23 -3.53
C VAL A 273 1.30 -8.05 -4.35
N GLY A 274 2.19 -7.12 -4.68
CA GLY A 274 1.89 -5.99 -5.55
C GLY A 274 2.42 -6.19 -6.96
N ILE A 275 1.58 -6.04 -7.97
CA ILE A 275 2.01 -5.87 -9.36
C ILE A 275 1.97 -4.37 -9.67
N GLN A 276 3.16 -3.79 -9.76
CA GLN A 276 3.35 -2.35 -9.87
C GLN A 276 3.14 -1.85 -11.30
N GLU A 277 2.52 -0.67 -11.42
CA GLU A 277 2.47 0.10 -12.66
C GLU A 277 3.71 0.99 -12.80
N ASP A 278 4.17 1.16 -14.04
CA ASP A 278 5.50 1.70 -14.31
C ASP A 278 5.61 3.21 -14.05
N PHE A 279 4.54 3.98 -14.27
CA PHE A 279 4.52 5.44 -14.13
C PHE A 279 4.49 5.92 -12.67
N LEU A 280 4.15 5.05 -11.71
CA LEU A 280 3.97 5.40 -10.28
C LEU A 280 4.99 4.74 -9.37
N ARG A 281 6.09 4.25 -9.96
CA ARG A 281 7.06 3.38 -9.30
C ARG A 281 7.44 3.79 -7.89
N GLU A 282 7.87 5.03 -7.71
CA GLU A 282 8.38 5.51 -6.42
C GLU A 282 7.25 5.65 -5.39
N ILE A 283 6.08 6.13 -5.82
CA ILE A 283 4.91 6.31 -4.98
C ILE A 283 4.37 4.96 -4.50
N LEU A 284 4.26 3.98 -5.41
CA LEU A 284 3.76 2.64 -5.06
C LEU A 284 4.76 1.88 -4.20
N TRP A 285 6.06 2.05 -4.44
CA TRP A 285 7.09 1.45 -3.59
C TRP A 285 7.06 2.01 -2.16
N ALA A 286 6.95 3.33 -2.00
CA ALA A 286 6.81 3.97 -0.70
C ALA A 286 5.52 3.51 0.02
N ASN A 287 4.41 3.41 -0.72
CA ASN A 287 3.16 2.87 -0.18
C ASN A 287 3.32 1.42 0.27
N ALA A 288 3.97 0.55 -0.52
CA ALA A 288 4.20 -0.83 -0.17
C ALA A 288 5.00 -0.97 1.14
N ILE A 289 5.97 -0.07 1.40
CA ILE A 289 6.68 0.01 2.69
C ILE A 289 5.70 0.31 3.83
N ILE A 290 4.86 1.33 3.67
CA ILE A 290 3.88 1.67 4.70
C ILE A 290 2.86 0.55 4.90
N ARG A 291 2.35 -0.09 3.83
CA ARG A 291 1.42 -1.23 3.92
C ARG A 291 2.04 -2.42 4.66
N SER A 292 3.31 -2.70 4.43
CA SER A 292 4.07 -3.74 5.15
C SER A 292 4.12 -3.45 6.66
N LEU A 293 4.46 -2.21 7.04
CA LEU A 293 4.51 -1.76 8.44
C LEU A 293 3.13 -1.75 9.11
N GLU A 294 2.12 -1.29 8.38
CA GLU A 294 0.73 -1.24 8.82
C GLU A 294 0.20 -2.62 9.14
N THR A 295 0.43 -3.58 8.24
CA THR A 295 -0.16 -4.91 8.35
C THR A 295 0.66 -5.86 9.22
N GLY A 296 1.98 -5.63 9.30
CA GLY A 296 2.91 -6.60 9.89
C GLY A 296 3.16 -7.80 8.99
N LEU A 297 2.82 -7.69 7.70
CA LEU A 297 3.02 -8.73 6.69
C LEU A 297 4.18 -8.37 5.77
N TYR A 298 4.82 -9.37 5.18
CA TYR A 298 5.72 -9.13 4.06
C TYR A 298 4.94 -8.59 2.86
N PHE A 299 5.57 -7.69 2.11
CA PHE A 299 5.06 -7.16 0.87
C PHE A 299 6.02 -7.50 -0.28
N VAL A 300 5.53 -8.26 -1.24
CA VAL A 300 6.30 -8.71 -2.41
C VAL A 300 5.88 -7.85 -3.60
N LEU A 301 6.72 -6.89 -3.98
CA LEU A 301 6.42 -5.93 -5.05
C LEU A 301 7.14 -6.32 -6.33
N SER A 302 6.39 -6.69 -7.37
CA SER A 302 6.93 -7.04 -8.69
C SER A 302 6.66 -5.92 -9.68
N SER A 303 7.66 -5.55 -10.49
CA SER A 303 7.59 -4.45 -11.45
C SER A 303 8.26 -4.83 -12.77
N ASN A 304 7.81 -4.23 -13.87
CA ASN A 304 8.45 -4.39 -15.18
C ASN A 304 9.81 -3.67 -15.23
N TYR A 305 9.87 -2.38 -14.87
CA TYR A 305 11.14 -1.62 -14.84
C TYR A 305 11.82 -1.60 -13.46
N GLY A 306 11.24 -2.21 -12.43
CA GLY A 306 11.79 -2.19 -11.07
C GLY A 306 11.40 -0.95 -10.28
N PRO A 307 11.93 -0.77 -9.04
CA PRO A 307 12.58 -1.84 -8.29
C PRO A 307 11.55 -2.91 -7.91
N SER A 308 11.80 -4.15 -8.31
CA SER A 308 11.11 -5.31 -7.72
C SER A 308 11.71 -5.55 -6.33
N SER A 309 10.87 -5.72 -5.32
CA SER A 309 11.28 -5.61 -3.91
C SER A 309 10.60 -6.63 -3.00
N PHE A 310 11.38 -7.29 -2.15
CA PHE A 310 10.87 -7.94 -0.94
C PHE A 310 10.94 -6.93 0.19
N ILE A 311 9.78 -6.58 0.75
CA ILE A 311 9.66 -5.62 1.84
C ILE A 311 9.20 -6.38 3.07
N SER A 312 9.99 -6.30 4.12
CA SER A 312 9.73 -6.96 5.39
C SER A 312 8.87 -6.09 6.31
N PRO A 313 8.15 -6.69 7.28
CA PRO A 313 7.27 -5.97 8.19
C PRO A 313 8.01 -5.09 9.22
N ASN A 314 9.34 -5.09 9.21
CA ASN A 314 10.19 -4.16 9.96
C ASN A 314 10.71 -2.99 9.09
N GLY A 315 10.16 -2.82 7.88
CA GLY A 315 10.53 -1.73 6.96
C GLY A 315 11.89 -1.90 6.27
N GLY A 316 12.56 -3.05 6.41
CA GLY A 316 13.70 -3.41 5.57
C GLY A 316 13.26 -3.90 4.20
N SER A 317 14.00 -3.57 3.14
CA SER A 317 13.71 -4.00 1.78
C SER A 317 14.95 -4.55 1.08
N LYS A 318 14.77 -5.64 0.32
CA LYS A 318 15.74 -6.14 -0.66
C LYS A 318 15.17 -5.88 -2.06
N SER A 319 15.89 -5.13 -2.88
CA SER A 319 15.36 -4.60 -4.14
C SER A 319 16.33 -4.79 -5.31
N THR A 320 15.80 -4.91 -6.52
CA THR A 320 16.57 -4.83 -7.77
C THR A 320 16.87 -3.39 -8.15
N SER A 321 17.82 -3.19 -9.06
CA SER A 321 18.03 -1.90 -9.73
C SER A 321 16.90 -1.62 -10.72
N ALA A 322 16.55 -0.35 -10.91
CA ALA A 322 15.58 0.04 -11.93
C ALA A 322 16.15 -0.10 -13.36
N PHE A 323 15.26 -0.21 -14.35
CA PHE A 323 15.53 -0.22 -15.80
C PHE A 323 16.52 -1.28 -16.28
N THR A 324 16.72 -2.35 -15.50
CA THR A 324 17.64 -3.44 -15.82
C THR A 324 16.91 -4.76 -15.75
N PRO A 325 17.01 -5.64 -16.76
CA PRO A 325 16.45 -6.98 -16.67
C PRO A 325 17.09 -7.73 -15.49
N SER A 326 16.26 -8.13 -14.53
CA SER A 326 16.74 -8.67 -13.26
C SER A 326 15.86 -9.82 -12.78
N THR A 327 16.38 -10.61 -11.84
CA THR A 327 15.59 -11.58 -11.07
C THR A 327 15.82 -11.33 -9.60
N LEU A 328 14.81 -11.62 -8.77
CA LEU A 328 14.94 -11.52 -7.33
C LEU A 328 14.37 -12.76 -6.66
N PHE A 329 15.22 -13.44 -5.89
CA PHE A 329 14.82 -14.55 -5.02
C PHE A 329 14.76 -14.09 -3.56
N GLY A 330 13.73 -14.56 -2.86
CA GLY A 330 13.54 -14.35 -1.43
C GLY A 330 12.70 -15.46 -0.83
N GLU A 331 13.01 -15.79 0.43
CA GLU A 331 12.17 -16.64 1.26
C GLU A 331 11.32 -15.72 2.14
N VAL A 332 10.00 -15.84 2.02
CA VAL A 332 9.03 -15.01 2.74
C VAL A 332 8.45 -15.81 3.91
N PRO A 333 8.80 -15.49 5.16
CA PRO A 333 8.24 -16.15 6.34
C PRO A 333 6.72 -16.09 6.37
N LEU A 334 6.09 -17.20 6.73
CA LEU A 334 4.67 -17.22 7.02
C LEU A 334 4.42 -16.58 8.40
N THR A 335 3.70 -15.48 8.40
CA THR A 335 3.29 -14.76 9.61
C THR A 335 1.76 -14.72 9.70
N SER A 336 1.25 -14.87 10.92
CA SER A 336 -0.17 -14.62 11.24
C SER A 336 -0.32 -13.43 12.20
N TYR A 337 0.78 -12.70 12.46
CA TYR A 337 0.75 -11.55 13.33
C TYR A 337 -0.11 -10.43 12.72
N LYS A 338 -0.94 -9.82 13.57
CA LYS A 338 -1.74 -8.65 13.22
C LYS A 338 -1.31 -7.51 14.13
N THR A 339 -0.86 -6.42 13.52
CA THR A 339 -0.49 -5.19 14.24
C THR A 339 -1.69 -4.59 15.01
N PRO A 340 -1.44 -3.70 15.97
CA PRO A 340 -2.51 -2.93 16.60
C PRO A 340 -3.35 -2.16 15.58
N PHE A 341 -2.76 -1.58 14.53
CA PHE A 341 -3.50 -0.94 13.45
C PHE A 341 -4.48 -1.91 12.74
N VAL A 342 -4.04 -3.13 12.41
CA VAL A 342 -4.93 -4.13 11.81
C VAL A 342 -6.09 -4.46 12.74
N LYS A 343 -5.85 -4.59 14.04
CA LYS A 343 -6.90 -4.93 15.02
C LYS A 343 -7.87 -3.76 15.27
N LEU A 344 -7.35 -2.58 15.58
CA LEU A 344 -8.12 -1.40 15.99
C LEU A 344 -8.72 -0.62 14.82
N GLY A 345 -8.10 -0.72 13.64
CA GLY A 345 -8.53 -0.01 12.44
C GLY A 345 -8.33 1.49 12.52
N TYR A 346 -9.21 2.21 11.84
CA TYR A 346 -9.06 3.64 11.51
C TYR A 346 -9.82 4.57 12.43
N TYR A 347 -10.38 4.03 13.52
CA TYR A 347 -11.29 4.80 14.36
C TYR A 347 -10.52 5.74 15.29
N TRP A 348 -9.33 5.39 15.76
CA TRP A 348 -8.61 6.19 16.76
C TRP A 348 -8.12 7.58 16.27
N PRO A 349 -7.63 7.84 15.02
CA PRO A 349 -7.28 9.19 14.59
C PRO A 349 -8.55 10.04 14.39
N LEU A 350 -9.63 9.43 13.87
CA LEU A 350 -10.92 10.09 13.69
C LEU A 350 -11.55 10.44 15.04
N SER A 351 -11.50 9.52 16.01
CA SER A 351 -12.00 9.74 17.38
C SER A 351 -11.16 10.77 18.13
N LEU A 352 -9.84 10.74 18.00
CA LEU A 352 -8.97 11.74 18.65
C LEU A 352 -9.24 13.14 18.08
N GLY A 353 -9.36 13.27 16.76
CA GLY A 353 -9.71 14.54 16.14
C GLY A 353 -11.09 15.04 16.53
N PHE A 354 -12.08 14.16 16.61
CA PHE A 354 -13.42 14.48 17.07
C PHE A 354 -13.44 14.95 18.54
N LEU A 355 -12.74 14.26 19.43
CA LEU A 355 -12.67 14.63 20.85
C LEU A 355 -12.04 16.01 21.05
N ILE A 356 -10.99 16.32 20.29
CA ILE A 356 -10.31 17.63 20.37
C ILE A 356 -11.17 18.75 19.76
N PHE A 357 -11.93 18.44 18.71
CA PHE A 357 -12.93 19.36 18.15
C PHE A 357 -14.06 19.66 19.14
N VAL A 358 -14.58 18.64 19.84
CA VAL A 358 -15.60 18.82 20.88
C VAL A 358 -15.06 19.64 22.05
N ASP A 359 -13.85 19.37 22.54
CA ASP A 359 -13.18 20.17 23.58
C ASP A 359 -13.04 21.64 23.17
N TYR A 360 -12.68 21.90 21.90
CA TYR A 360 -12.65 23.26 21.37
C TYR A 360 -14.02 23.94 21.40
N LEU A 361 -15.07 23.27 20.91
CA LEU A 361 -16.42 23.83 20.88
C LEU A 361 -16.93 24.16 22.29
N LEU A 362 -16.66 23.29 23.27
CA LEU A 362 -17.01 23.51 24.67
C LEU A 362 -16.29 24.73 25.24
N LYS A 363 -14.96 24.83 25.04
CA LYS A 363 -14.16 25.99 25.50
C LYS A 363 -14.54 27.29 24.77
N PHE A 364 -14.88 27.22 23.49
CA PHE A 364 -15.31 28.38 22.71
C PHE A 364 -16.68 28.88 23.20
N ARG A 365 -17.61 27.96 23.51
CA ARG A 365 -18.91 28.31 24.09
C ARG A 365 -18.76 29.00 25.44
N ASP A 366 -17.96 28.45 26.35
CA ASP A 366 -17.74 29.02 27.68
C ASP A 366 -17.05 30.39 27.63
N SER A 367 -16.18 30.61 26.63
CA SER A 367 -15.54 31.92 26.43
C SER A 367 -16.52 33.03 26.01
N ARG A 368 -17.62 32.69 25.32
CA ARG A 368 -18.67 33.66 24.96
C ARG A 368 -19.61 33.96 26.12
N PHE A 369 -19.80 33.03 27.05
CA PHE A 369 -20.62 33.24 28.24
C PHE A 369 -19.90 34.05 29.33
N ASN A 370 -18.57 34.03 29.39
CA ASN A 370 -17.79 34.85 30.32
C ASN A 370 -17.52 36.30 29.84
N LEU A 371 -18.11 36.70 28.70
CA LEU A 371 -18.00 38.03 28.11
C LEU A 371 -19.28 38.87 28.31
N PHE A 372 -20.22 38.37 29.12
CA PHE A 372 -21.45 39.05 29.53
C PHE A 372 -21.52 39.17 31.05
#